data_AF-A0A944TBA5-F1
#
_entry.id   AF-A0A944TBA5-F1
#
_cell.length_a   1.000
_cell.length_b   1.000
_cell.length_c   1.000
_cell.angle_alpha   90.00
_cell.angle_beta   90.00
_cell.angle_gamma   90.00
#
_symmetry.space_group_name_H-M   'P 1'
#
loop_
_entity.id
_entity.type
_entity.pdbx_description
1 polymer ?
#
loop_
_entity_poly.entity_id
_entity_poly.type
_entity_poly.pdbx_seq_one_letter_code
_entity_poly.pdbx_strand_id
1 'polypeptide(L)'
;MVLAAVWLANTPLAAAQTTEEMIKAGEKVFRTVAEIGCASCHGDYAEGDKGIGPYNRGVGEEKIRAAINSIEAMEFLKEEIHDREIKQIAAYYYWLGELQLVKTLAKRGRFIPDSVQVYPGTKIQLVINNSSPFPRSFASGNMGIKPLTVPGRESSYFVWDAPQEERVFTLSCTNCRIKDQALSIEITKSARKHFSPSAGKVAAAAKAPAKVAAVRPPVIADRQAIELGRELFLTAGEVGCVACHGPYAEGDVGIGPYNRGFSESKIRRAIAKVPVMRFLAGKLSDKQIKQVASYYHWLGGHKLVKTVTVGGRFFPARIELHPGTPIQLVIANRDRKSHEFKGPVLGAVPIRIDARDAGTVAWVAPATEGHFTIGCSDCSGKSAKLTIEVTKKAGKFVPNGGN
;
A
#
# COMPACT_ATOMS: atom_id res chain seq x y z
N MET A 1 -25.28 -63.02 -0.26
CA MET A 1 -24.20 -62.02 -0.31
C MET A 1 -24.77 -60.72 -0.87
N VAL A 2 -25.07 -59.76 0.01
CA VAL A 2 -25.51 -58.41 -0.39
C VAL A 2 -24.34 -57.48 -0.09
N LEU A 3 -23.76 -56.89 -1.15
CA LEU A 3 -22.72 -55.89 -1.04
C LEU A 3 -23.35 -54.55 -0.63
N ALA A 4 -23.13 -54.15 0.62
CA ALA A 4 -23.42 -52.81 1.09
C ALA A 4 -22.29 -51.86 0.63
N ALA A 5 -22.58 -51.04 -0.38
CA ALA A 5 -21.69 -49.95 -0.78
C ALA A 5 -21.78 -48.81 0.25
N VAL A 6 -20.76 -48.70 1.10
CA VAL A 6 -20.58 -47.55 2.00
C VAL A 6 -20.16 -46.35 1.16
N TRP A 7 -21.11 -45.46 0.86
CA TRP A 7 -20.82 -44.12 0.36
C TRP A 7 -20.22 -43.30 1.51
N LEU A 8 -18.90 -43.16 1.54
CA LEU A 8 -18.25 -42.10 2.31
C LEU A 8 -18.61 -40.77 1.66
N ALA A 9 -19.67 -40.13 2.19
CA ALA A 9 -19.97 -38.75 1.85
C ALA A 9 -18.74 -37.90 2.21
N ASN A 10 -18.04 -37.41 1.20
CA ASN A 10 -17.09 -36.29 1.33
C ASN A 10 -17.88 -35.12 1.88
N THR A 11 -17.91 -34.98 3.20
CA THR A 11 -18.39 -33.76 3.86
C THR A 11 -17.49 -32.65 3.33
N PRO A 12 -18.02 -31.61 2.66
CA PRO A 12 -17.19 -30.48 2.30
C PRO A 12 -16.53 -30.01 3.59
N LEU A 13 -15.18 -29.91 3.57
CA LEU A 13 -14.38 -29.44 4.68
C LEU A 13 -15.13 -28.26 5.27
N ALA A 14 -15.71 -28.46 6.46
CA ALA A 14 -16.50 -27.44 7.11
C ALA A 14 -15.62 -26.19 7.10
N ALA A 15 -16.16 -25.07 6.60
CA ALA A 15 -15.57 -23.77 6.86
C ALA A 15 -15.47 -23.69 8.39
N ALA A 16 -14.31 -24.10 8.93
CA ALA A 16 -14.07 -24.18 10.35
C ALA A 16 -14.43 -22.79 10.84
N GLN A 17 -15.49 -22.71 11.65
CA GLN A 17 -16.09 -21.43 11.99
C GLN A 17 -14.98 -20.53 12.51
N THR A 18 -14.61 -19.52 11.72
CA THR A 18 -13.62 -18.54 12.13
C THR A 18 -14.22 -17.80 13.30
N THR A 19 -13.83 -18.19 14.51
CA THR A 19 -14.35 -17.55 15.72
C THR A 19 -13.72 -16.17 15.88
N GLU A 20 -14.37 -15.28 16.62
CA GLU A 20 -13.82 -13.96 16.91
C GLU A 20 -12.46 -14.06 17.61
N GLU A 21 -12.29 -15.05 18.48
CA GLU A 21 -11.02 -15.35 19.14
C GLU A 21 -9.93 -15.73 18.14
N MET A 22 -10.26 -16.54 17.14
CA MET A 22 -9.32 -16.96 16.10
C MET A 22 -8.90 -15.78 15.21
N ILE A 23 -9.86 -14.90 14.87
CA ILE A 23 -9.60 -13.67 14.11
C ILE A 23 -8.68 -12.74 14.91
N LYS A 24 -8.98 -12.51 16.20
CA LYS A 24 -8.14 -11.66 17.08
C LYS A 24 -6.73 -12.24 17.28
N ALA A 25 -6.63 -13.56 17.45
CA ALA A 25 -5.34 -14.24 17.53
C ALA A 25 -4.56 -14.08 16.22
N GLY A 26 -5.24 -14.23 15.07
CA GLY A 26 -4.66 -14.02 13.74
C GLY A 26 -4.18 -12.59 13.52
N GLU A 27 -4.96 -11.60 13.94
CA GLU A 27 -4.56 -10.19 13.88
C GLU A 27 -3.30 -9.94 14.72
N LYS A 28 -3.24 -10.51 15.94
CA LYS A 28 -2.07 -10.37 16.80
C LYS A 28 -0.82 -10.93 16.11
N VAL A 29 -0.87 -12.17 15.61
CA VAL A 29 0.25 -12.78 14.87
C VAL A 29 0.62 -11.92 13.65
N PHE A 30 -0.37 -11.51 12.84
CA PHE A 30 -0.17 -10.65 11.67
C PHE A 30 0.57 -9.35 12.02
N ARG A 31 0.34 -8.78 13.20
CA ARG A 31 0.99 -7.53 13.63
C ARG A 31 2.34 -7.72 14.30
N THR A 32 2.62 -8.87 14.92
CA THR A 32 3.77 -9.01 15.84
C THR A 32 4.72 -10.14 15.51
N VAL A 33 4.41 -11.03 14.58
CA VAL A 33 5.24 -12.21 14.31
C VAL A 33 6.69 -11.83 13.97
N ALA A 34 7.64 -12.55 14.57
CA ALA A 34 9.08 -12.29 14.46
C ALA A 34 9.47 -10.83 14.78
N GLU A 35 8.73 -10.16 15.68
CA GLU A 35 8.85 -8.74 16.04
C GLU A 35 8.64 -7.74 14.89
N ILE A 36 8.33 -8.23 13.69
CA ILE A 36 8.20 -7.45 12.47
C ILE A 36 6.74 -7.31 12.07
N GLY A 37 5.98 -8.40 12.19
CA GLY A 37 4.61 -8.51 11.69
C GLY A 37 4.52 -8.55 10.17
N CYS A 38 3.59 -9.34 9.64
CA CYS A 38 3.23 -9.34 8.22
C CYS A 38 2.76 -7.95 7.74
N ALA A 39 2.16 -7.15 8.63
CA ALA A 39 1.69 -5.80 8.35
C ALA A 39 2.78 -4.84 7.84
N SER A 40 4.04 -5.08 8.22
CA SER A 40 5.18 -4.25 7.79
C SER A 40 5.41 -4.32 6.28
N CYS A 41 5.10 -5.46 5.67
CA CYS A 41 5.27 -5.69 4.22
C CYS A 41 3.94 -5.59 3.45
N HIS A 42 2.86 -6.11 4.02
CA HIS A 42 1.57 -6.30 3.33
C HIS A 42 0.53 -5.20 3.60
N GLY A 43 0.89 -4.11 4.29
CA GLY A 43 -0.09 -3.07 4.68
C GLY A 43 -0.73 -3.37 6.03
N ASP A 44 -1.32 -2.37 6.69
CA ASP A 44 -1.85 -2.52 8.06
C ASP A 44 -3.12 -3.39 8.14
N TYR A 45 -3.72 -3.66 6.98
CA TYR A 45 -4.93 -4.45 6.76
C TYR A 45 -4.80 -5.38 5.54
N ALA A 46 -3.57 -5.86 5.28
CA ALA A 46 -3.23 -6.81 4.23
C ALA A 46 -3.54 -6.34 2.79
N GLU A 47 -3.60 -5.02 2.56
CA GLU A 47 -3.97 -4.39 1.30
C GLU A 47 -2.82 -4.27 0.28
N GLY A 48 -1.57 -4.49 0.70
CA GLY A 48 -0.39 -4.43 -0.17
C GLY A 48 0.01 -3.02 -0.62
N ASP A 49 -0.50 -1.98 0.03
CA ASP A 49 -0.31 -0.57 -0.32
C ASP A 49 1.11 -0.04 -0.02
N LYS A 50 1.86 -0.71 0.86
CA LYS A 50 3.25 -0.34 1.18
C LYS A 50 4.23 -0.64 0.03
N GLY A 51 3.82 -1.43 -0.97
CA GLY A 51 4.61 -1.76 -2.16
C GLY A 51 5.81 -2.68 -1.89
N ILE A 52 5.75 -3.45 -0.81
CA ILE A 52 6.77 -4.47 -0.46
C ILE A 52 6.17 -5.85 -0.69
N GLY A 53 5.08 -6.17 0.02
CA GLY A 53 4.31 -7.39 -0.15
C GLY A 53 3.01 -7.14 -0.95
N PRO A 54 2.48 -8.17 -1.63
CA PRO A 54 1.21 -8.09 -2.34
C PRO A 54 0.00 -7.98 -1.39
N TYR A 55 -1.15 -7.70 -1.99
CA TYR A 55 -2.48 -7.80 -1.37
C TYR A 55 -2.77 -9.25 -0.93
N ASN A 56 -3.20 -9.42 0.32
CA ASN A 56 -3.38 -10.71 0.98
C ASN A 56 -4.78 -10.94 1.60
N ARG A 57 -5.71 -9.98 1.49
CA ARG A 57 -7.07 -10.18 2.03
C ARG A 57 -7.76 -11.32 1.28
N GLY A 58 -8.33 -12.26 2.03
CA GLY A 58 -8.97 -13.48 1.51
C GLY A 58 -8.03 -14.63 1.19
N VAL A 59 -6.73 -14.52 1.48
CA VAL A 59 -5.77 -15.61 1.23
C VAL A 59 -5.91 -16.71 2.29
N GLY A 60 -6.03 -17.96 1.83
CA GLY A 60 -6.15 -19.14 2.69
C GLY A 60 -4.81 -19.77 3.10
N GLU A 61 -4.88 -20.74 4.01
CA GLU A 61 -3.73 -21.40 4.65
C GLU A 61 -2.70 -21.96 3.68
N GLU A 62 -3.13 -22.67 2.64
CA GLU A 62 -2.23 -23.32 1.67
C GLU A 62 -1.31 -22.30 1.00
N LYS A 63 -1.87 -21.16 0.57
CA LYS A 63 -1.11 -20.07 -0.06
C LYS A 63 -0.17 -19.40 0.94
N ILE A 64 -0.59 -19.22 2.19
CA ILE A 64 0.28 -18.67 3.25
C ILE A 64 1.48 -19.59 3.49
N ARG A 65 1.22 -20.90 3.65
CA ARG A 65 2.26 -21.92 3.83
C ARG A 65 3.22 -21.98 2.66
N ALA A 66 2.69 -22.01 1.43
CA ALA A 66 3.51 -21.98 0.23
C ALA A 66 4.39 -20.72 0.17
N ALA A 67 3.84 -19.55 0.50
CA ALA A 67 4.58 -18.29 0.53
C ALA A 67 5.73 -18.31 1.56
N ILE A 68 5.46 -18.70 2.81
CA ILE A 68 6.48 -18.82 3.87
C ILE A 68 7.61 -19.76 3.45
N ASN A 69 7.26 -20.87 2.77
CA ASN A 69 8.25 -21.87 2.38
C ASN A 69 9.09 -21.48 1.17
N SER A 70 8.54 -20.71 0.23
CA SER A 70 9.14 -20.47 -1.09
C SER A 70 9.69 -19.05 -1.30
N ILE A 71 9.24 -18.06 -0.51
CA ILE A 71 9.69 -16.67 -0.68
C ILE A 71 10.89 -16.43 0.23
N GLU A 72 12.06 -16.21 -0.38
CA GLU A 72 13.34 -15.93 0.33
C GLU A 72 13.18 -14.79 1.36
N ALA A 73 12.49 -13.72 1.00
CA ALA A 73 12.26 -12.59 1.91
C ALA A 73 11.43 -12.94 3.16
N MET A 74 10.76 -14.10 3.20
CA MET A 74 9.99 -14.62 4.33
C MET A 74 10.72 -15.74 5.08
N GLU A 75 11.96 -16.08 4.71
CA GLU A 75 12.68 -17.22 5.28
C GLU A 75 12.81 -17.15 6.81
N PHE A 76 13.03 -15.95 7.35
CA PHE A 76 13.12 -15.72 8.79
C PHE A 76 11.82 -16.07 9.55
N LEU A 77 10.68 -16.22 8.88
CA LEU A 77 9.42 -16.63 9.48
C LEU A 77 9.30 -18.14 9.66
N LYS A 78 10.11 -18.95 8.98
CA LYS A 78 10.00 -20.42 9.01
C LYS A 78 10.19 -21.00 10.42
N GLU A 79 10.99 -20.33 11.24
CA GLU A 79 11.27 -20.72 12.63
C GLU A 79 10.23 -20.14 13.61
N GLU A 80 9.50 -19.11 13.20
CA GLU A 80 8.63 -18.29 14.07
C GLU A 80 7.13 -18.56 13.85
N ILE A 81 6.76 -19.15 12.71
CA ILE A 81 5.37 -19.45 12.33
C ILE A 81 5.19 -20.96 12.20
N HIS A 82 4.33 -21.53 13.05
CA HIS A 82 3.91 -22.92 12.94
C HIS A 82 2.47 -23.04 12.43
N ASP A 83 1.98 -24.28 12.32
CA ASP A 83 0.65 -24.58 11.78
C ASP A 83 -0.48 -23.83 12.46
N ARG A 84 -0.37 -23.61 13.78
CA ARG A 84 -1.37 -22.88 14.54
C ARG A 84 -1.42 -21.41 14.12
N GLU A 85 -0.28 -20.75 13.99
CA GLU A 85 -0.18 -19.35 13.58
C GLU A 85 -0.63 -19.16 12.13
N ILE A 86 -0.31 -20.11 11.23
CA ILE A 86 -0.80 -20.09 9.84
C ILE A 86 -2.33 -20.12 9.80
N LYS A 87 -2.96 -21.01 10.57
CA LYS A 87 -4.42 -21.09 10.69
C LYS A 87 -5.01 -19.79 11.19
N GLN A 88 -4.43 -19.22 12.24
CA GLN A 88 -4.86 -17.94 12.81
C GLN A 88 -4.75 -16.79 11.79
N ILE A 89 -3.62 -16.65 11.10
CA ILE A 89 -3.44 -15.63 10.04
C ILE A 89 -4.46 -15.84 8.92
N ALA A 90 -4.69 -17.09 8.49
CA ALA A 90 -5.66 -17.39 7.45
C ALA A 90 -7.09 -17.00 7.85
N ALA A 91 -7.49 -17.25 9.09
CA ALA A 91 -8.78 -16.81 9.63
C ALA A 91 -8.91 -15.28 9.58
N TYR A 92 -7.86 -14.56 9.98
CA TYR A 92 -7.83 -13.10 9.90
C TYR A 92 -7.88 -12.58 8.45
N TYR A 93 -7.09 -13.16 7.54
CA TYR A 93 -7.13 -12.79 6.12
C TYR A 93 -8.47 -13.09 5.47
N TYR A 94 -9.10 -14.21 5.78
CA TYR A 94 -10.44 -14.53 5.29
C TYR A 94 -11.45 -13.49 5.76
N TRP A 95 -11.46 -13.16 7.06
CA TRP A 95 -12.29 -12.09 7.61
C TRP A 95 -12.04 -10.74 6.91
N LEU A 96 -10.79 -10.35 6.66
CA LEU A 96 -10.48 -9.15 5.88
C LEU A 96 -11.01 -9.22 4.44
N GLY A 97 -10.99 -10.40 3.81
CA GLY A 97 -11.52 -10.60 2.46
C GLY A 97 -13.03 -10.38 2.36
N GLU A 98 -13.77 -10.68 3.42
CA GLU A 98 -15.21 -10.46 3.52
C GLU A 98 -15.59 -8.97 3.57
N LEU A 99 -14.64 -8.12 3.96
CA LEU A 99 -14.87 -6.68 4.16
C LEU A 99 -14.34 -5.87 2.98
N GLN A 100 -15.18 -5.02 2.39
CA GLN A 100 -14.73 -3.97 1.49
C GLN A 100 -13.88 -2.98 2.28
N LEU A 101 -12.61 -2.83 1.93
CA LEU A 101 -11.73 -1.83 2.54
C LEU A 101 -12.08 -0.44 2.01
N VAL A 102 -12.43 0.47 2.90
CA VAL A 102 -12.64 1.89 2.61
C VAL A 102 -11.64 2.68 3.45
N LYS A 103 -10.74 3.42 2.81
CA LYS A 103 -9.74 4.24 3.48
C LYS A 103 -10.06 5.72 3.29
N THR A 104 -9.91 6.50 4.35
CA THR A 104 -9.92 7.96 4.27
C THR A 104 -8.76 8.55 5.07
N LEU A 105 -8.21 9.66 4.60
CA LEU A 105 -7.21 10.45 5.29
C LEU A 105 -7.88 11.69 5.90
N ALA A 106 -7.87 11.79 7.22
CA ALA A 106 -8.20 13.01 7.93
C ALA A 106 -6.98 13.94 7.94
N LYS A 107 -7.03 15.00 7.14
CA LYS A 107 -5.97 16.00 7.01
C LYS A 107 -6.50 17.41 7.08
N ARG A 108 -5.97 18.19 8.04
CA ARG A 108 -6.34 19.60 8.28
C ARG A 108 -7.86 19.79 8.42
N GLY A 109 -8.54 18.83 9.04
CA GLY A 109 -10.00 18.86 9.24
C GLY A 109 -10.83 18.48 8.00
N ARG A 110 -10.22 17.94 6.94
CA ARG A 110 -10.92 17.41 5.76
C ARG A 110 -10.70 15.90 5.64
N PHE A 111 -11.65 15.21 5.03
CA PHE A 111 -11.56 13.79 4.66
C PHE A 111 -11.11 13.65 3.21
N ILE A 112 -10.29 12.63 2.92
CA ILE A 112 -9.69 12.43 1.59
C ILE A 112 -9.63 10.92 1.32
N PRO A 113 -10.49 10.39 0.44
CA PRO A 113 -11.61 11.08 -0.21
C PRO A 113 -12.63 11.59 0.81
N ASP A 114 -13.39 12.61 0.42
CA ASP A 114 -14.53 13.15 1.18
C ASP A 114 -15.85 12.46 0.82
N SER A 115 -15.85 11.60 -0.20
CA SER A 115 -16.98 10.78 -0.61
C SER A 115 -16.54 9.42 -1.16
N VAL A 116 -17.33 8.38 -0.89
CA VAL A 116 -17.14 7.04 -1.42
C VAL A 116 -18.50 6.41 -1.73
N GLN A 117 -18.53 5.53 -2.74
CA GLN A 117 -19.73 4.76 -3.11
C GLN A 117 -19.59 3.30 -2.69
N VAL A 118 -20.64 2.75 -2.09
CA VAL A 118 -20.69 1.38 -1.56
C VAL A 118 -21.96 0.69 -2.04
N TYR A 119 -21.84 -0.57 -2.45
CA TYR A 119 -23.00 -1.35 -2.89
C TYR A 119 -23.87 -1.76 -1.68
N PRO A 120 -25.22 -1.74 -1.79
CA PRO A 120 -26.11 -2.11 -0.68
C PRO A 120 -25.80 -3.49 -0.07
N GLY A 121 -25.86 -3.58 1.27
CA GLY A 121 -25.57 -4.82 2.01
C GLY A 121 -24.10 -5.19 2.14
N THR A 122 -23.18 -4.37 1.63
CA THR A 122 -21.75 -4.65 1.72
C THR A 122 -21.22 -4.40 3.14
N LYS A 123 -20.45 -5.36 3.68
CA LYS A 123 -19.69 -5.15 4.91
C LYS A 123 -18.45 -4.33 4.61
N ILE A 124 -18.25 -3.22 5.29
CA ILE A 124 -17.07 -2.37 5.11
C ILE A 124 -16.15 -2.43 6.32
N GLN A 125 -14.85 -2.36 6.03
CA GLN A 125 -13.83 -1.95 6.99
C GLN A 125 -13.51 -0.49 6.69
N LEU A 126 -14.04 0.45 7.48
CA LEU A 126 -13.73 1.87 7.31
C LEU A 126 -12.50 2.22 8.14
N VAL A 127 -11.40 2.53 7.45
CA VAL A 127 -10.13 2.96 8.01
C VAL A 127 -10.00 4.47 7.93
N ILE A 128 -9.68 5.09 9.06
CA ILE A 128 -9.41 6.52 9.18
C ILE A 128 -7.94 6.71 9.51
N ASN A 129 -7.20 7.34 8.61
CA ASN A 129 -5.80 7.73 8.82
C ASN A 129 -5.76 9.16 9.35
N ASN A 130 -5.22 9.37 10.54
CA ASN A 130 -5.10 10.71 11.14
C ASN A 130 -3.71 11.31 10.87
N SER A 131 -3.64 12.25 9.94
CA SER A 131 -2.37 12.94 9.63
C SER A 131 -1.94 14.00 10.66
N SER A 132 -2.83 14.36 11.60
CA SER A 132 -2.53 15.32 12.67
C SER A 132 -1.53 14.69 13.66
N PRO A 133 -0.61 15.47 14.25
CA PRO A 133 0.19 14.99 15.39
C PRO A 133 -0.66 14.80 16.66
N PHE A 134 -1.87 15.35 16.70
CA PHE A 134 -2.81 15.23 17.82
C PHE A 134 -3.93 14.23 17.55
N PRO A 135 -4.44 13.53 18.58
CA PRO A 135 -5.61 12.66 18.46
C PRO A 135 -6.84 13.38 17.89
N ARG A 136 -7.65 12.65 17.11
CA ARG A 136 -8.90 13.14 16.53
C ARG A 136 -10.04 12.18 16.83
N SER A 137 -11.23 12.72 17.06
CA SER A 137 -12.44 11.94 17.34
C SER A 137 -13.41 12.06 16.18
N PHE A 138 -14.01 10.93 15.80
CA PHE A 138 -14.88 10.79 14.64
C PHE A 138 -16.19 10.15 15.08
N ALA A 139 -17.32 10.66 14.60
CA ALA A 139 -18.63 10.12 14.92
C ALA A 139 -19.59 10.24 13.73
N SER A 140 -20.63 9.41 13.73
CA SER A 140 -21.70 9.48 12.75
C SER A 140 -23.05 9.30 13.43
N GLY A 141 -23.93 10.30 13.30
CA GLY A 141 -25.30 10.21 13.82
C GLY A 141 -26.19 9.25 13.03
N ASN A 142 -25.97 9.11 11.72
CA ASN A 142 -26.83 8.30 10.84
C ASN A 142 -26.30 6.88 10.56
N MET A 143 -25.05 6.57 10.91
CA MET A 143 -24.50 5.20 10.83
C MET A 143 -24.58 4.43 12.16
N GLY A 144 -24.95 5.10 13.26
CA GLY A 144 -24.97 4.48 14.61
C GLY A 144 -23.59 4.19 15.19
N ILE A 145 -22.54 4.86 14.69
CA ILE A 145 -21.15 4.63 15.12
C ILE A 145 -20.86 5.50 16.35
N LYS A 146 -20.47 4.83 17.45
CA LYS A 146 -19.97 5.51 18.66
C LYS A 146 -18.71 6.32 18.33
N PRO A 147 -18.44 7.43 19.05
CA PRO A 147 -17.23 8.20 18.84
C PRO A 147 -15.97 7.33 18.86
N LEU A 148 -15.21 7.37 17.76
CA LEU A 148 -13.91 6.70 17.61
C LEU A 148 -12.80 7.73 17.72
N THR A 149 -11.88 7.54 18.66
CA THR A 149 -10.67 8.37 18.78
C THR A 149 -9.50 7.69 18.08
N VAL A 150 -8.90 8.38 17.12
CA VAL A 150 -7.70 7.95 16.39
C VAL A 150 -6.51 8.76 16.89
N PRO A 151 -5.45 8.12 17.40
CA PRO A 151 -4.24 8.82 17.83
C PRO A 151 -3.59 9.62 16.69
N GLY A 152 -2.70 10.56 17.04
CA GLY A 152 -1.99 11.36 16.05
C GLY A 152 -1.01 10.52 15.24
N ARG A 153 -0.95 10.73 13.92
CA ARG A 153 -0.11 9.96 12.98
C ARG A 153 -0.37 8.45 12.96
N GLU A 154 -1.55 8.04 13.40
CA GLU A 154 -1.98 6.65 13.43
C GLU A 154 -3.26 6.45 12.62
N SER A 155 -3.63 5.18 12.48
CA SER A 155 -4.86 4.74 11.84
C SER A 155 -5.71 3.96 12.83
N SER A 156 -7.03 4.02 12.65
CA SER A 156 -7.97 3.12 13.32
C SER A 156 -9.06 2.76 12.35
N TYR A 157 -9.78 1.68 12.65
CA TYR A 157 -10.89 1.23 11.84
C TYR A 157 -12.09 0.81 12.68
N PHE A 158 -13.23 0.67 12.04
CA PHE A 158 -14.37 -0.08 12.53
C PHE A 158 -15.01 -0.84 11.38
N VAL A 159 -15.81 -1.85 11.72
CA VAL A 159 -16.62 -2.58 10.75
C VAL A 159 -18.04 -2.03 10.76
N TRP A 160 -18.62 -1.87 9.59
CA TRP A 160 -19.99 -1.40 9.42
C TRP A 160 -20.69 -2.17 8.30
N ASP A 161 -21.91 -2.61 8.57
CA ASP A 161 -22.75 -3.26 7.56
C ASP A 161 -23.57 -2.18 6.83
N ALA A 162 -23.29 -1.96 5.54
CA ALA A 162 -24.08 -1.04 4.75
C ALA A 162 -25.53 -1.52 4.66
N PRO A 163 -26.54 -0.65 4.81
CA PRO A 163 -27.93 -1.05 4.67
C PRO A 163 -28.25 -1.53 3.24
N GLN A 164 -29.43 -2.12 3.08
CA GLN A 164 -29.98 -2.46 1.75
C GLN A 164 -30.56 -1.24 1.02
N GLU A 165 -30.91 -0.18 1.76
CA GLU A 165 -31.51 1.04 1.23
C GLU A 165 -30.45 1.99 0.67
N GLU A 166 -30.72 2.55 -0.52
CA GLU A 166 -29.86 3.57 -1.12
C GLU A 166 -30.04 4.90 -0.39
N ARG A 167 -28.97 5.40 0.23
CA ARG A 167 -28.94 6.69 0.93
C ARG A 167 -27.50 7.13 1.22
N VAL A 168 -27.34 8.39 1.60
CA VAL A 168 -26.05 8.95 2.01
C VAL A 168 -25.88 8.91 3.52
N PHE A 169 -24.74 8.43 3.97
CA PHE A 169 -24.29 8.45 5.34
C PHE A 169 -23.11 9.39 5.51
N THR A 170 -22.91 9.91 6.72
CA THR A 170 -21.86 10.90 6.97
C THR A 170 -21.07 10.57 8.23
N LEU A 171 -19.75 10.59 8.12
CA LEU A 171 -18.83 10.52 9.26
C LEU A 171 -18.15 11.88 9.42
N SER A 172 -18.26 12.50 10.60
CA SER A 172 -17.70 13.82 10.89
C SER A 172 -16.60 13.75 11.95
N CYS A 173 -15.63 14.66 11.88
CA CYS A 173 -14.64 14.83 12.94
C CYS A 173 -15.18 15.76 14.02
N THR A 174 -15.43 15.26 15.24
CA THR A 174 -16.13 16.00 16.31
C THR A 174 -15.24 17.00 17.04
N ASN A 175 -13.91 16.83 16.97
CA ASN A 175 -12.94 17.72 17.61
C ASN A 175 -11.96 18.35 16.60
N CYS A 176 -12.31 18.38 15.31
CA CYS A 176 -11.55 19.09 14.30
C CYS A 176 -11.87 20.59 14.32
N ARG A 177 -10.91 21.41 13.84
CA ARG A 177 -11.10 22.87 13.73
C ARG A 177 -12.17 23.23 12.70
N ILE A 178 -12.33 22.43 11.65
CA ILE A 178 -13.35 22.61 10.63
C ILE A 178 -14.55 21.73 11.02
N LYS A 179 -15.71 22.36 11.27
CA LYS A 179 -16.87 21.70 11.87
C LYS A 179 -17.87 21.10 10.87
N ASP A 180 -17.77 21.45 9.58
CA ASP A 180 -18.74 21.05 8.55
C ASP A 180 -18.18 20.09 7.50
N GLN A 181 -17.04 19.48 7.78
CA GLN A 181 -16.43 18.49 6.88
C GLN A 181 -16.78 17.09 7.35
N ALA A 182 -17.34 16.31 6.43
CA ALA A 182 -17.71 14.93 6.64
C ALA A 182 -17.24 14.06 5.47
N LEU A 183 -16.90 12.81 5.76
CA LEU A 183 -16.85 11.76 4.75
C LEU A 183 -18.28 11.34 4.45
N SER A 184 -18.70 11.47 3.19
CA SER A 184 -19.96 10.96 2.67
C SER A 184 -19.80 9.52 2.19
N ILE A 185 -20.64 8.61 2.67
CA ILE A 185 -20.68 7.22 2.19
C ILE A 185 -22.04 7.04 1.51
N GLU A 186 -22.03 7.03 0.19
CA GLU A 186 -23.22 6.88 -0.64
C GLU A 186 -23.49 5.40 -0.89
N ILE A 187 -24.59 4.89 -0.36
CA ILE A 187 -25.06 3.54 -0.65
C ILE A 187 -25.84 3.58 -1.95
N THR A 188 -25.32 2.91 -2.99
CA THR A 188 -25.97 2.90 -4.31
C THR A 188 -25.71 1.63 -5.09
N LYS A 189 -26.72 1.14 -5.81
CA LYS A 189 -26.64 -0.01 -6.72
C LYS A 189 -25.75 0.24 -7.93
N SER A 190 -25.45 1.51 -8.25
CA SER A 190 -24.46 1.82 -9.30
C SER A 190 -23.01 1.60 -8.84
N ALA A 191 -22.77 1.48 -7.53
CA ALA A 191 -21.46 1.15 -7.00
C ALA A 191 -21.04 -0.26 -7.43
N ARG A 192 -19.73 -0.50 -7.52
CA ARG A 192 -19.22 -1.84 -7.81
C ARG A 192 -19.52 -2.77 -6.62
N LYS A 193 -20.19 -3.89 -6.88
CA LYS A 193 -20.41 -4.93 -5.87
C LYS A 193 -19.08 -5.48 -5.36
N HIS A 194 -18.91 -5.52 -4.04
CA HIS A 194 -17.78 -6.19 -3.40
C HIS A 194 -17.96 -7.71 -3.53
N PHE A 195 -16.90 -8.40 -3.96
CA PHE A 195 -16.90 -9.86 -4.07
C PHE A 195 -16.12 -10.42 -2.89
N SER A 196 -16.85 -11.05 -1.99
CA SER A 196 -16.27 -11.74 -0.85
C SER A 196 -15.71 -13.11 -1.30
N PRO A 197 -14.52 -13.52 -0.84
CA PRO A 197 -13.94 -14.84 -1.12
C PRO A 197 -14.84 -16.01 -0.69
N SER A 198 -15.65 -15.83 0.35
CA SER A 198 -16.59 -16.87 0.81
C SER A 198 -17.72 -17.16 -0.19
N ALA A 199 -18.04 -16.20 -1.06
CA ALA A 199 -19.18 -16.27 -1.98
C ALA A 199 -18.88 -17.01 -3.31
N GLY A 200 -17.65 -17.49 -3.55
CA GLY A 200 -17.32 -18.26 -4.75
C GLY A 200 -15.85 -18.67 -4.86
N LYS A 201 -15.59 -19.84 -5.46
CA LYS A 201 -14.24 -20.33 -5.79
C LYS A 201 -13.47 -19.23 -6.53
N VAL A 202 -12.46 -18.65 -5.87
CA VAL A 202 -11.66 -17.54 -6.40
C VAL A 202 -10.90 -18.01 -7.65
N ALA A 203 -11.36 -17.60 -8.83
CA ALA A 203 -10.56 -17.71 -10.05
C ALA A 203 -9.36 -16.76 -9.95
N ALA A 204 -8.16 -17.29 -10.19
CA ALA A 204 -6.93 -16.53 -10.19
C ALA A 204 -6.99 -15.38 -11.20
N ALA A 205 -6.75 -14.15 -10.74
CA ALA A 205 -6.71 -12.97 -11.60
C ALA A 205 -5.53 -13.07 -12.57
N ALA A 206 -5.83 -13.26 -13.86
CA ALA A 206 -4.86 -13.24 -14.94
C ALA A 206 -4.32 -11.80 -15.17
N LYS A 207 -3.00 -11.68 -15.24
CA LYS A 207 -2.32 -10.44 -15.68
C LYS A 207 -2.59 -10.20 -17.17
N ALA A 208 -3.19 -9.06 -17.51
CA ALA A 208 -3.23 -8.57 -18.88
C ALA A 208 -1.87 -7.93 -19.25
N PRO A 209 -1.27 -8.26 -20.41
CA PRO A 209 -0.08 -7.57 -20.89
C PRO A 209 -0.47 -6.23 -21.52
N ALA A 210 0.13 -5.14 -21.04
CA ALA A 210 0.02 -3.84 -21.70
C ALA A 210 0.91 -3.83 -22.96
N LYS A 211 0.34 -3.45 -24.11
CA LYS A 211 1.12 -3.15 -25.34
C LYS A 211 1.95 -1.88 -25.10
N VAL A 212 3.27 -2.01 -25.18
CA VAL A 212 4.24 -0.92 -25.01
C VAL A 212 4.58 -0.34 -26.38
N ALA A 213 4.39 0.97 -26.55
CA ALA A 213 4.90 1.72 -27.70
C ALA A 213 6.38 2.08 -27.48
N ALA A 214 7.14 2.26 -28.56
CA ALA A 214 8.57 2.53 -28.51
C ALA A 214 8.89 3.83 -27.75
N VAL A 215 9.72 3.70 -26.71
CA VAL A 215 10.12 4.79 -25.80
C VAL A 215 11.21 5.64 -26.47
N ARG A 216 10.94 6.94 -26.64
CA ARG A 216 11.97 7.94 -26.97
C ARG A 216 12.90 8.14 -25.75
N PRO A 217 14.22 8.33 -25.94
CA PRO A 217 15.13 8.58 -24.83
C PRO A 217 14.69 9.82 -24.02
N PRO A 218 14.83 9.80 -22.68
CA PRO A 218 14.33 10.85 -21.82
C PRO A 218 15.08 12.15 -22.12
N VAL A 219 14.33 13.19 -22.48
CA VAL A 219 14.82 14.56 -22.34
C VAL A 219 15.11 14.75 -20.86
N ILE A 220 16.35 15.07 -20.50
CA ILE A 220 16.70 15.42 -19.12
C ILE A 220 15.86 16.65 -18.77
N ALA A 221 14.73 16.42 -18.09
CA ALA A 221 13.91 17.51 -17.60
C ALA A 221 14.76 18.34 -16.64
N ASP A 222 14.60 19.65 -16.72
CA ASP A 222 15.23 20.61 -15.82
C ASP A 222 15.06 20.15 -14.36
N ARG A 223 16.18 19.96 -13.65
CA ARG A 223 16.21 19.51 -12.25
C ARG A 223 15.35 20.40 -11.36
N GLN A 224 15.30 21.71 -11.65
CA GLN A 224 14.46 22.64 -10.92
C GLN A 224 12.96 22.34 -11.16
N ALA A 225 12.58 22.03 -12.40
CA ALA A 225 11.20 21.65 -12.72
C ALA A 225 10.78 20.34 -12.05
N ILE A 226 11.68 19.36 -11.95
CA ILE A 226 11.44 18.10 -11.23
C ILE A 226 11.23 18.38 -9.73
N GLU A 227 12.06 19.19 -9.10
CA GLU A 227 11.97 19.47 -7.67
C GLU A 227 10.71 20.28 -7.32
N LEU A 228 10.39 21.32 -8.11
CA LEU A 228 9.13 22.05 -7.98
C LEU A 228 7.91 21.13 -8.23
N GLY A 229 8.02 20.22 -9.20
CA GLY A 229 7.01 19.20 -9.45
C GLY A 229 6.82 18.24 -8.27
N ARG A 230 7.92 17.86 -7.60
CA ARG A 230 7.90 17.04 -6.37
C ARG A 230 7.23 17.79 -5.23
N GLU A 231 7.56 19.05 -5.01
CA GLU A 231 6.92 19.87 -3.98
C GLU A 231 5.40 20.00 -4.22
N LEU A 232 5.00 20.27 -5.46
CA LEU A 232 3.58 20.29 -5.84
C LEU A 232 2.93 18.92 -5.66
N PHE A 233 3.59 17.83 -6.02
CA PHE A 233 3.06 16.48 -5.76
C PHE A 233 2.80 16.24 -4.27
N LEU A 234 3.63 16.78 -3.39
CA LEU A 234 3.48 16.65 -1.94
C LEU A 234 2.43 17.61 -1.34
N THR A 235 2.12 18.73 -2.01
CA THR A 235 1.37 19.85 -1.39
C THR A 235 0.16 20.35 -2.18
N ALA A 236 -0.02 19.96 -3.44
CA ALA A 236 -1.05 20.45 -4.34
C ALA A 236 -2.44 20.45 -3.69
N GLY A 237 -3.14 21.59 -3.78
CA GLY A 237 -4.46 21.78 -3.19
C GLY A 237 -4.50 21.61 -1.67
N GLU A 238 -3.39 21.87 -0.97
CA GLU A 238 -3.18 21.74 0.49
C GLU A 238 -3.13 20.30 1.01
N VAL A 239 -3.32 19.33 0.10
CA VAL A 239 -3.46 17.91 0.38
C VAL A 239 -2.25 17.14 -0.15
N GLY A 240 -1.81 17.48 -1.36
CA GLY A 240 -0.82 16.72 -2.12
C GLY A 240 -1.43 15.54 -2.87
N CYS A 241 -0.94 15.26 -4.07
CA CYS A 241 -1.27 14.06 -4.83
C CYS A 241 -0.86 12.77 -4.08
N VAL A 242 0.17 12.85 -3.24
CA VAL A 242 0.65 11.75 -2.37
C VAL A 242 -0.44 11.13 -1.50
N ALA A 243 -1.44 11.92 -1.09
CA ALA A 243 -2.51 11.43 -0.21
C ALA A 243 -3.33 10.29 -0.83
N CYS A 244 -3.40 10.25 -2.16
CA CYS A 244 -4.17 9.25 -2.89
C CYS A 244 -3.27 8.29 -3.69
N HIS A 245 -2.14 8.79 -4.21
CA HIS A 245 -1.29 8.04 -5.14
C HIS A 245 -0.03 7.45 -4.49
N GLY A 246 0.10 7.54 -3.17
CA GLY A 246 1.29 7.12 -2.44
C GLY A 246 2.47 8.10 -2.58
N PRO A 247 3.50 7.97 -1.74
CA PRO A 247 4.64 8.90 -1.68
C PRO A 247 5.50 8.94 -2.94
N TYR A 248 5.40 7.92 -3.79
CA TYR A 248 6.21 7.74 -5.00
C TYR A 248 5.35 7.48 -6.24
N ALA A 249 4.08 7.91 -6.25
CA ALA A 249 3.14 7.75 -7.36
C ALA A 249 2.84 6.28 -7.74
N GLU A 250 3.09 5.36 -6.81
CA GLU A 250 2.91 3.92 -6.97
C GLU A 250 1.44 3.47 -6.86
N GLY A 251 0.56 4.38 -6.43
CA GLY A 251 -0.84 4.12 -6.11
C GLY A 251 -1.03 3.68 -4.65
N ASP A 252 -2.24 3.88 -4.14
CA ASP A 252 -2.74 3.32 -2.88
C ASP A 252 -4.01 2.52 -3.16
N VAL A 253 -4.06 1.27 -2.68
CA VAL A 253 -5.16 0.35 -2.93
C VAL A 253 -6.45 0.92 -2.35
N GLY A 254 -7.39 1.25 -3.23
CA GLY A 254 -8.69 1.78 -2.88
C GLY A 254 -8.79 3.31 -2.83
N ILE A 255 -7.70 4.06 -3.06
CA ILE A 255 -7.75 5.54 -3.10
C ILE A 255 -7.35 6.08 -4.48
N GLY A 256 -6.15 5.77 -4.97
CA GLY A 256 -5.63 6.32 -6.22
C GLY A 256 -4.73 5.33 -6.97
N PRO A 257 -4.84 5.23 -8.31
CA PRO A 257 -4.04 4.30 -9.10
C PRO A 257 -2.57 4.75 -9.21
N TYR A 258 -1.71 3.82 -9.63
CA TYR A 258 -0.34 4.09 -10.08
C TYR A 258 -0.32 5.16 -11.19
N ASN A 259 0.54 6.17 -11.05
CA ASN A 259 0.61 7.28 -12.01
C ASN A 259 2.04 7.76 -12.34
N ARG A 260 3.08 6.99 -12.00
CA ARG A 260 4.44 7.26 -12.50
C ARG A 260 4.45 7.25 -14.03
N GLY A 261 5.07 8.25 -14.63
CA GLY A 261 5.17 8.39 -16.08
C GLY A 261 3.99 9.09 -16.75
N PHE A 262 3.00 9.58 -15.99
CA PHE A 262 1.84 10.26 -16.58
C PHE A 262 2.25 11.60 -17.23
N SER A 263 1.72 11.81 -18.44
CA SER A 263 1.90 13.05 -19.21
C SER A 263 1.02 14.19 -18.68
N GLU A 264 1.35 15.42 -19.05
CA GLU A 264 0.57 16.62 -18.73
C GLU A 264 -0.91 16.45 -19.13
N SER A 265 -1.17 15.94 -20.33
CA SER A 265 -2.53 15.74 -20.85
C SER A 265 -3.33 14.70 -20.04
N LYS A 266 -2.67 13.64 -19.55
CA LYS A 266 -3.28 12.66 -18.65
C LYS A 266 -3.61 13.26 -17.29
N ILE A 267 -2.73 14.08 -16.73
CA ILE A 267 -2.97 14.78 -15.46
C ILE A 267 -4.17 15.72 -15.59
N ARG A 268 -4.21 16.55 -16.64
CA ARG A 268 -5.34 17.47 -16.91
C ARG A 268 -6.66 16.71 -17.03
N ARG A 269 -6.66 15.62 -17.80
CA ARG A 269 -7.84 14.77 -17.97
C ARG A 269 -8.28 14.17 -16.64
N ALA A 270 -7.36 13.70 -15.81
CA ALA A 270 -7.68 13.14 -14.50
C ALA A 270 -8.32 14.19 -13.58
N ILE A 271 -7.73 15.39 -13.48
CA ILE A 271 -8.30 16.50 -12.67
C ILE A 271 -9.72 16.86 -13.15
N ALA A 272 -9.95 16.90 -14.46
CA ALA A 272 -11.26 17.23 -15.02
C ALA A 272 -12.32 16.14 -14.82
N LYS A 273 -11.93 14.87 -14.99
CA LYS A 273 -12.88 13.74 -15.09
C LYS A 273 -13.06 12.95 -13.80
N VAL A 274 -12.05 12.87 -12.94
CA VAL A 274 -12.11 12.09 -11.70
C VAL A 274 -12.76 12.96 -10.62
N PRO A 275 -13.97 12.63 -10.12
CA PRO A 275 -14.72 13.51 -9.22
C PRO A 275 -13.92 13.94 -7.99
N VAL A 276 -13.24 13.00 -7.32
CA VAL A 276 -12.39 13.29 -6.14
C VAL A 276 -11.20 14.20 -6.44
N MET A 277 -10.77 14.35 -7.69
CA MET A 277 -9.67 15.26 -8.07
C MET A 277 -10.16 16.66 -8.48
N ARG A 278 -11.48 16.86 -8.66
CA ARG A 278 -12.03 18.13 -9.17
C ARG A 278 -11.73 19.33 -8.28
N PHE A 279 -11.50 19.14 -6.98
CA PHE A 279 -11.10 20.24 -6.10
C PHE A 279 -9.74 20.86 -6.48
N LEU A 280 -8.94 20.18 -7.30
CA LEU A 280 -7.69 20.71 -7.87
C LEU A 280 -7.94 21.55 -9.13
N ALA A 281 -9.12 21.48 -9.74
CA ALA A 281 -9.48 22.33 -10.87
C ALA A 281 -9.42 23.80 -10.43
N GLY A 282 -8.63 24.60 -11.16
CA GLY A 282 -8.39 26.01 -10.82
C GLY A 282 -7.38 26.25 -9.68
N LYS A 283 -6.94 25.21 -8.94
CA LYS A 283 -5.89 25.35 -7.91
C LYS A 283 -4.47 25.16 -8.45
N LEU A 284 -4.33 24.53 -9.61
CA LEU A 284 -3.06 24.35 -10.30
C LEU A 284 -3.09 25.13 -11.61
N SER A 285 -2.15 26.05 -11.77
CA SER A 285 -1.88 26.72 -13.03
C SER A 285 -1.27 25.76 -14.06
N ASP A 286 -1.30 26.14 -15.34
CA ASP A 286 -0.68 25.34 -16.41
C ASP A 286 0.80 25.05 -16.18
N LYS A 287 1.53 26.03 -15.63
CA LYS A 287 2.94 25.88 -15.26
C LYS A 287 3.12 24.83 -14.17
N GLN A 288 2.26 24.83 -13.15
CA GLN A 288 2.32 23.86 -12.05
C GLN A 288 1.97 22.44 -12.54
N ILE A 289 0.98 22.30 -13.42
CA ILE A 289 0.64 21.00 -14.02
C ILE A 289 1.83 20.46 -14.84
N LYS A 290 2.51 21.31 -15.61
CA LYS A 290 3.75 20.95 -16.33
C LYS A 290 4.85 20.47 -15.39
N GLN A 291 5.06 21.16 -14.26
CA GLN A 291 6.06 20.77 -13.25
C GLN A 291 5.73 19.41 -12.64
N VAL A 292 4.46 19.16 -12.26
CA VAL A 292 4.02 17.84 -11.78
C VAL A 292 4.24 16.77 -12.86
N ALA A 293 3.95 17.07 -14.13
CA ALA A 293 4.22 16.17 -15.24
C ALA A 293 5.72 15.86 -15.40
N SER A 294 6.60 16.85 -15.23
CA SER A 294 8.06 16.64 -15.22
C SER A 294 8.49 15.69 -14.11
N TYR A 295 7.94 15.86 -12.90
CA TYR A 295 8.20 14.94 -11.80
C TYR A 295 7.66 13.53 -12.08
N TYR A 296 6.45 13.39 -12.62
CA TYR A 296 5.90 12.08 -13.01
C TYR A 296 6.72 11.42 -14.11
N HIS A 297 7.20 12.17 -15.09
CA HIS A 297 8.09 11.65 -16.12
C HIS A 297 9.39 11.12 -15.50
N TRP A 298 10.00 11.89 -14.59
CA TRP A 298 11.17 11.44 -13.84
C TRP A 298 10.89 10.13 -13.07
N LEU A 299 9.78 10.04 -12.34
CA LEU A 299 9.36 8.81 -11.65
C LEU A 299 9.16 7.64 -12.62
N GLY A 300 8.53 7.86 -13.77
CA GLY A 300 8.32 6.84 -14.81
C GLY A 300 9.62 6.35 -15.44
N GLY A 301 10.63 7.22 -15.46
CA GLY A 301 12.00 6.93 -15.90
C GLY A 301 12.81 6.04 -14.95
N HIS A 302 12.34 5.81 -13.72
CA HIS A 302 13.08 5.06 -12.70
C HIS A 302 12.27 3.86 -12.19
N LYS A 303 12.91 2.68 -12.13
CA LYS A 303 12.34 1.52 -11.44
C LYS A 303 12.23 1.86 -9.95
N LEU A 304 11.01 1.83 -9.41
CA LEU A 304 10.80 1.99 -7.98
C LEU A 304 11.27 0.70 -7.28
N VAL A 305 12.25 0.84 -6.39
CA VAL A 305 12.82 -0.24 -5.60
C VAL A 305 12.60 0.11 -4.14
N LYS A 306 11.85 -0.72 -3.41
CA LYS A 306 11.55 -0.49 -1.99
C LYS A 306 12.20 -1.57 -1.13
N THR A 307 12.72 -1.15 0.00
CA THR A 307 13.10 -2.03 1.10
C THR A 307 12.66 -1.38 2.42
N VAL A 308 12.45 -2.18 3.44
CA VAL A 308 12.19 -1.70 4.80
C VAL A 308 13.23 -2.23 5.76
N THR A 309 13.48 -1.46 6.80
CA THR A 309 14.32 -1.86 7.92
C THR A 309 13.46 -2.05 9.16
N VAL A 310 13.53 -3.23 9.76
CA VAL A 310 12.81 -3.60 10.99
C VAL A 310 13.74 -4.42 11.86
N GLY A 311 13.89 -4.06 13.13
CA GLY A 311 14.94 -4.60 14.01
C GLY A 311 16.34 -4.34 13.43
N GLY A 312 16.49 -3.29 12.62
CA GLY A 312 17.69 -3.02 11.84
C GLY A 312 18.00 -3.98 10.69
N ARG A 313 17.10 -4.92 10.33
CA ARG A 313 17.24 -5.86 9.20
C ARG A 313 16.48 -5.39 7.97
N PHE A 314 17.07 -5.58 6.78
CA PHE A 314 16.45 -5.19 5.50
C PHE A 314 15.47 -6.24 4.97
N PHE A 315 14.34 -5.79 4.43
CA PHE A 315 13.32 -6.62 3.79
C PHE A 315 12.81 -5.98 2.49
N PRO A 316 13.06 -6.59 1.31
CA PRO A 316 13.93 -7.76 1.12
C PRO A 316 15.39 -7.40 1.41
N ALA A 317 16.19 -8.41 1.78
CA ALA A 317 17.64 -8.28 2.00
C ALA A 317 18.45 -8.35 0.69
N ARG A 318 17.84 -8.85 -0.40
CA ARG A 318 18.44 -8.93 -1.73
C ARG A 318 17.51 -8.34 -2.79
N ILE A 319 18.08 -7.61 -3.74
CA ILE A 319 17.37 -6.99 -4.86
C ILE A 319 18.18 -7.22 -6.14
N GLU A 320 17.51 -7.70 -7.18
CA GLU A 320 18.13 -7.92 -8.49
C GLU A 320 17.75 -6.81 -9.48
N LEU A 321 18.75 -6.31 -10.22
CA LEU A 321 18.62 -5.26 -11.21
C LEU A 321 19.36 -5.62 -12.48
N HIS A 322 18.78 -5.29 -13.64
CA HIS A 322 19.49 -5.39 -14.90
C HIS A 322 20.52 -4.25 -15.01
N PRO A 323 21.72 -4.47 -15.60
CA PRO A 323 22.69 -3.43 -15.87
C PRO A 323 22.09 -2.20 -16.55
N GLY A 324 22.55 -1.00 -16.17
CA GLY A 324 22.07 0.28 -16.71
C GLY A 324 20.68 0.71 -16.24
N THR A 325 20.00 -0.06 -15.38
CA THR A 325 18.66 0.31 -14.90
C THR A 325 18.70 1.53 -13.98
N PRO A 326 18.04 2.65 -14.33
CA PRO A 326 17.81 3.74 -13.39
C PRO A 326 16.78 3.31 -12.33
N ILE A 327 17.10 3.51 -11.06
CA ILE A 327 16.23 3.19 -9.92
C ILE A 327 15.97 4.41 -9.05
N GLN A 328 14.79 4.41 -8.44
CA GLN A 328 14.51 5.17 -7.23
C GLN A 328 14.50 4.16 -6.09
N LEU A 329 15.56 4.12 -5.30
CA LEU A 329 15.62 3.30 -4.11
C LEU A 329 14.94 4.05 -2.95
N VAL A 330 14.04 3.35 -2.27
CA VAL A 330 13.37 3.81 -1.06
C VAL A 330 13.71 2.86 0.07
N ILE A 331 14.25 3.40 1.15
CA ILE A 331 14.52 2.68 2.39
C ILE A 331 13.54 3.23 3.43
N ALA A 332 12.58 2.42 3.87
CA ALA A 332 11.68 2.80 4.96
C ALA A 332 12.21 2.28 6.29
N ASN A 333 12.43 3.16 7.25
CA ASN A 333 12.76 2.81 8.62
C ASN A 333 11.48 2.53 9.40
N ARG A 334 11.22 1.26 9.71
CA ARG A 334 10.08 0.87 10.55
C ARG A 334 10.48 0.69 12.01
N ASP A 335 11.71 0.98 12.39
CA ASP A 335 12.10 0.97 13.80
C ASP A 335 11.58 2.21 14.55
N ARG A 336 11.59 2.10 15.89
CA ARG A 336 11.20 3.20 16.79
C ARG A 336 12.32 4.22 17.02
N LYS A 337 13.48 4.02 16.39
CA LYS A 337 14.64 4.92 16.47
C LYS A 337 15.12 5.26 15.06
N SER A 338 15.74 6.43 14.92
CA SER A 338 16.40 6.82 13.68
C SER A 338 17.60 5.91 13.39
N HIS A 339 17.91 5.73 12.12
CA HIS A 339 19.02 4.90 11.64
C HIS A 339 19.84 5.62 10.59
N GLU A 340 21.14 5.32 10.57
CA GLU A 340 22.05 5.80 9.53
C GLU A 340 22.41 4.66 8.56
N PHE A 341 22.29 4.93 7.26
CA PHE A 341 22.55 3.97 6.20
C PHE A 341 23.71 4.45 5.31
N LYS A 342 24.61 3.54 4.97
CA LYS A 342 25.79 3.81 4.13
C LYS A 342 26.01 2.72 3.08
N GLY A 343 26.61 3.10 1.96
CA GLY A 343 27.01 2.17 0.90
C GLY A 343 27.22 2.89 -0.43
N PRO A 344 27.92 2.28 -1.40
CA PRO A 344 28.24 2.90 -2.69
C PRO A 344 27.00 3.37 -3.47
N VAL A 345 25.83 2.73 -3.25
CA VAL A 345 24.55 3.11 -3.88
C VAL A 345 24.00 4.43 -3.34
N LEU A 346 24.36 4.78 -2.10
CA LEU A 346 23.90 6.01 -1.43
C LEU A 346 24.82 7.21 -1.69
N GLY A 347 25.98 6.99 -2.33
CA GLY A 347 27.02 8.00 -2.49
C GLY A 347 27.95 8.10 -1.28
N ALA A 348 28.71 9.19 -1.22
CA ALA A 348 29.74 9.40 -0.18
C ALA A 348 29.16 9.76 1.19
N VAL A 349 27.94 10.30 1.23
CA VAL A 349 27.31 10.80 2.45
C VAL A 349 26.29 9.77 2.94
N PRO A 350 26.40 9.28 4.19
CA PRO A 350 25.38 8.43 4.78
C PRO A 350 24.03 9.14 4.81
N ILE A 351 22.95 8.39 4.64
CA ILE A 351 21.59 8.93 4.81
C ILE A 351 21.10 8.59 6.22
N ARG A 352 20.61 9.60 6.94
CA ARG A 352 19.89 9.39 8.19
C ARG A 352 18.40 9.34 7.90
N ILE A 353 17.72 8.31 8.38
CA ILE A 353 16.27 8.14 8.23
C ILE A 353 15.68 8.04 9.63
N ASP A 354 14.76 8.95 9.95
CA ASP A 354 14.12 9.00 11.25
C ASP A 354 13.22 7.80 11.53
N ALA A 355 12.92 7.60 12.81
CA ALA A 355 12.00 6.56 13.26
C ALA A 355 10.66 6.66 12.51
N ARG A 356 10.19 5.53 11.96
CA ARG A 356 8.94 5.44 11.18
C ARG A 356 8.90 6.33 9.93
N ASP A 357 10.05 6.71 9.38
CA ASP A 357 10.16 7.53 8.18
C ASP A 357 10.78 6.75 6.99
N ALA A 358 10.98 7.40 5.84
CA ALA A 358 11.64 6.82 4.68
C ALA A 358 12.59 7.80 4.00
N GLY A 359 13.74 7.28 3.57
CA GLY A 359 14.70 7.98 2.72
C GLY A 359 14.60 7.50 1.28
N THR A 360 14.89 8.39 0.32
CA THR A 360 14.93 8.04 -1.11
C THR A 360 16.23 8.50 -1.75
N VAL A 361 16.78 7.66 -2.64
CA VAL A 361 17.96 7.98 -3.45
C VAL A 361 17.71 7.55 -4.89
N ALA A 362 18.21 8.34 -5.84
CA ALA A 362 18.26 7.98 -7.25
C ALA A 362 19.63 7.39 -7.56
N TRP A 363 19.64 6.25 -8.25
CA TRP A 363 20.87 5.55 -8.62
C TRP A 363 20.70 4.86 -9.97
N VAL A 364 21.79 4.73 -10.73
CA VAL A 364 21.78 3.98 -11.99
C VAL A 364 22.65 2.76 -11.81
N ALA A 365 22.08 1.58 -12.03
CA ALA A 365 22.85 0.34 -11.96
C ALA A 365 24.01 0.38 -12.96
N PRO A 366 25.25 0.03 -12.55
CA PRO A 366 26.39 -0.02 -13.45
C PRO A 366 26.14 -0.88 -14.69
N ALA A 367 26.89 -0.59 -15.76
CA ALA A 367 26.80 -1.36 -17.01
C ALA A 367 27.38 -2.79 -16.85
N THR A 368 28.21 -3.01 -15.84
CA THR A 368 28.81 -4.31 -15.51
C THR A 368 28.04 -4.99 -14.38
N GLU A 369 27.99 -6.32 -14.42
CA GLU A 369 27.42 -7.13 -13.33
C GLU A 369 28.25 -6.97 -12.04
N GLY A 370 27.62 -7.12 -10.89
CA GLY A 370 28.30 -7.02 -9.60
C GLY A 370 27.35 -6.95 -8.40
N HIS A 371 27.92 -6.94 -7.21
CA HIS A 371 27.18 -6.86 -5.95
C HIS A 371 27.50 -5.55 -5.24
N PHE A 372 26.46 -4.83 -4.84
CA PHE A 372 26.54 -3.58 -4.11
C PHE A 372 25.82 -3.76 -2.79
N THR A 373 26.33 -3.18 -1.71
CA THR A 373 25.71 -3.34 -0.40
C THR A 373 25.38 -2.00 0.23
N ILE A 374 24.25 -1.95 0.94
CA ILE A 374 23.90 -0.86 1.84
C ILE A 374 23.80 -1.45 3.24
N GLY A 375 24.57 -0.91 4.17
CA GLY A 375 24.54 -1.31 5.57
C GLY A 375 23.86 -0.25 6.43
N CYS A 376 23.25 -0.70 7.52
CA CYS A 376 22.87 0.19 8.62
C CYS A 376 24.05 0.32 9.59
N SER A 377 24.55 1.55 9.79
CA SER A 377 25.74 1.85 10.60
C SER A 377 25.50 1.68 12.11
N ASP A 378 24.28 1.92 12.57
CA ASP A 378 23.91 2.03 14.00
C ASP A 378 22.82 1.01 14.43
N CYS A 379 22.57 0.01 13.60
CA CYS A 379 21.67 -1.09 13.90
C CYS A 379 22.34 -2.10 14.85
N SER A 380 21.59 -2.57 15.86
CA SER A 380 22.07 -3.52 16.87
C SER A 380 22.32 -4.94 16.30
N GLY A 381 21.79 -5.25 15.12
CA GLY A 381 22.06 -6.49 14.40
C GLY A 381 23.38 -6.41 13.64
N LYS A 382 24.41 -7.11 14.14
CA LYS A 382 25.66 -7.32 13.38
C LYS A 382 25.29 -7.91 12.01
N SER A 383 25.60 -7.19 10.92
CA SER A 383 25.55 -7.63 9.51
C SER A 383 24.27 -7.45 8.68
N ALA A 384 23.26 -6.72 9.14
CA ALA A 384 22.12 -6.42 8.27
C ALA A 384 22.53 -5.53 7.08
N LYS A 385 22.66 -6.15 5.91
CA LYS A 385 22.98 -5.50 4.64
C LYS A 385 21.87 -5.74 3.63
N LEU A 386 21.46 -4.69 2.94
CA LEU A 386 20.78 -4.83 1.67
C LEU A 386 21.83 -5.13 0.60
N THR A 387 21.66 -6.24 -0.13
CA THR A 387 22.47 -6.57 -1.30
C THR A 387 21.70 -6.23 -2.57
N ILE A 388 22.26 -5.36 -3.39
CA ILE A 388 21.78 -5.05 -4.74
C ILE A 388 22.70 -5.77 -5.72
N GLU A 389 22.15 -6.79 -6.37
CA GLU A 389 22.84 -7.55 -7.40
C GLU A 389 22.47 -7.00 -8.77
N VAL A 390 23.48 -6.55 -9.50
CA VAL A 390 23.35 -6.15 -10.89
C VAL A 390 23.68 -7.36 -11.74
N THR A 391 22.69 -7.92 -12.42
CA THR A 391 22.83 -9.11 -13.27
C THR A 391 21.96 -9.05 -14.52
N LYS A 392 22.46 -9.55 -15.64
CA LYS A 392 21.73 -9.70 -16.90
C LYS A 392 20.59 -10.71 -16.81
N LYS A 393 20.59 -11.58 -15.79
CA LYS A 393 19.49 -12.51 -15.50
C LYS A 393 18.23 -11.79 -14.99
N ALA A 394 18.41 -10.62 -14.37
CA ALA A 394 17.29 -9.81 -13.90
C ALA A 394 16.49 -9.26 -15.09
N GLY A 395 15.17 -9.18 -14.93
CA GLY A 395 14.30 -8.62 -15.95
C GLY A 395 14.67 -7.16 -16.30
N LYS A 396 14.75 -6.86 -17.60
CA LYS A 396 14.99 -5.49 -18.09
C LYS A 396 13.88 -4.56 -17.62
N PHE A 397 14.26 -3.42 -17.05
CA PHE A 397 13.31 -2.35 -16.77
C PHE A 397 12.95 -1.63 -18.07
N VAL A 398 11.64 -1.49 -18.30
CA VAL A 398 11.12 -0.65 -19.38
C VAL A 398 10.51 0.58 -18.72
N PRO A 399 11.09 1.78 -18.90
CA PRO A 399 10.53 3.00 -18.37
C PRO A 399 9.07 3.19 -18.77
N ASN A 400 8.25 3.59 -17.80
CA ASN A 400 6.89 4.04 -18.06
C ASN A 400 6.99 5.48 -18.59
N GLY A 401 7.34 5.64 -19.86
CA GLY A 401 7.57 6.94 -20.48
C GLY A 401 7.08 6.96 -21.91
N GLY A 402 5.86 7.46 -22.14
CA GLY A 402 5.37 7.75 -23.48
C GLY A 402 4.02 7.12 -23.79
N ASN A 403 2.95 7.80 -23.37
CA ASN A 403 1.67 7.83 -24.07
C ASN A 403 1.03 9.19 -23.80
#